data_AF-A0A5J9UD33-F1
#
_entry.id   AF-A0A5J9UD33-F1
#
_cell.length_a   1.000
_cell.length_b   1.000
_cell.length_c   1.000
_cell.angle_alpha   90.00
_cell.angle_beta   90.00
_cell.angle_gamma   90.00
#
_symmetry.space_group_name_H-M   'P 1'
#
loop_
_entity.id
_entity.type
_entity.pdbx_description
1 polymer ?
#
loop_
_entity_poly.entity_id
_entity_poly.type
_entity_poly.pdbx_seq_one_letter_code
_entity_poly.pdbx_strand_id
1 'polypeptide(L)'
;MAPGSPLPCTVPSVISLAPYPTESGAERNDGTTRHDEYPRVPVPVDFFSCFLASDSASGNIAHHMAQHWSSMSPNRGNNTLRLAGAILIQLLFSREEQMAADLELANVCSSLTLEGVDYCWREFLPKGATWDHVAACVRCRYLESSPPPVMVVIGGFDPLKDRHVNYVELLPHHLPWDF
;
A
#
# COMPACT_ATOMS: atom_id res chain seq x y z
N MET A 1 23.86 -5.67 -0.29
CA MET A 1 23.01 -6.88 -0.47
C MET A 1 23.70 -7.82 -1.45
N ALA A 2 23.57 -9.13 -1.26
CA ALA A 2 24.11 -10.13 -2.17
C ALA A 2 23.16 -10.29 -3.39
N PRO A 3 23.69 -10.43 -4.62
CA PRO A 3 22.86 -10.65 -5.80
C PRO A 3 22.15 -12.01 -5.69
N GLY A 4 20.82 -12.02 -5.82
CA GLY A 4 20.01 -13.25 -5.84
C GLY A 4 19.14 -13.51 -4.60
N SER A 5 19.04 -12.56 -3.66
CA SER A 5 17.97 -12.61 -2.65
C SER A 5 16.73 -11.91 -3.23
N PRO A 6 15.57 -12.57 -3.37
CA PRO A 6 14.34 -11.85 -3.70
C PRO A 6 14.11 -10.78 -2.64
N LEU A 7 13.78 -9.57 -3.08
CA LEU A 7 13.38 -8.50 -2.18
C LEU A 7 12.22 -9.03 -1.31
N PRO A 8 12.15 -8.66 -0.02
CA PRO A 8 11.03 -9.03 0.82
C PRO A 8 9.78 -8.49 0.13
N CYS A 9 8.99 -9.38 -0.45
CA CYS A 9 7.71 -9.04 -1.04
C CYS A 9 6.88 -8.42 0.08
N THR A 10 6.70 -7.10 0.01
CA THR A 10 6.03 -6.33 1.04
C THR A 10 4.60 -6.83 1.12
N VAL A 11 4.27 -7.55 2.19
CA VAL A 11 2.87 -7.83 2.55
C VAL A 11 2.25 -6.49 2.93
N PRO A 12 1.15 -6.05 2.28
CA PRO A 12 0.41 -4.89 2.73
C PRO A 12 0.01 -5.12 4.18
N SER A 13 0.38 -4.19 5.07
CA SER A 13 -0.07 -4.25 6.45
C SER A 13 -1.44 -3.59 6.52
N VAL A 14 -2.49 -4.35 6.79
CA VAL A 14 -3.78 -3.76 7.18
C VAL A 14 -3.59 -3.22 8.60
N ILE A 15 -3.43 -1.91 8.72
CA ILE A 15 -3.41 -1.24 10.03
C ILE A 15 -4.85 -0.91 10.38
N SER A 16 -5.48 -1.78 11.16
CA SER A 16 -6.57 -1.29 12.01
C SER A 16 -5.96 -0.33 13.02
N LEU A 17 -6.54 0.86 13.21
CA LEU A 17 -6.13 1.77 14.28
C LEU A 17 -6.47 1.23 15.70
N ALA A 18 -6.72 -0.07 15.82
CA ALA A 18 -6.82 -0.81 17.06
C ALA A 18 -5.74 -1.92 17.12
N PRO A 19 -5.08 -2.14 18.27
CA PRO A 19 -4.00 -3.10 18.41
C PRO A 19 -4.44 -4.55 18.10
N TYR A 20 -3.51 -5.34 17.53
CA TYR A 20 -3.70 -6.67 16.92
C TYR A 20 -4.57 -7.67 17.73
N PRO A 21 -5.49 -8.40 17.09
CA PRO A 21 -6.16 -9.57 17.69
C PRO A 21 -5.32 -10.86 17.51
N THR A 22 -5.32 -11.75 18.50
CA THR A 22 -4.89 -13.15 18.36
C THR A 22 -6.08 -14.08 18.41
N GLU A 23 -6.17 -15.02 17.46
CA GLU A 23 -7.12 -16.13 17.46
C GLU A 23 -6.94 -17.01 18.71
N SER A 24 -8.07 -17.49 19.24
CA SER A 24 -8.16 -18.24 20.47
C SER A 24 -7.70 -19.69 20.33
N GLY A 25 -6.78 -20.10 21.19
CA GLY A 25 -6.89 -21.35 21.96
C GLY A 25 -6.28 -22.63 21.38
N ALA A 26 -5.04 -22.93 21.79
CA ALA A 26 -4.61 -24.30 22.11
C ALA A 26 -3.37 -24.23 23.03
N GLU A 27 -3.59 -24.38 24.34
CA GLU A 27 -2.51 -24.51 25.32
C GLU A 27 -1.70 -25.80 25.08
N ARG A 28 -0.39 -25.67 24.91
CA ARG A 28 0.57 -26.74 25.21
C ARG A 28 1.56 -26.20 26.23
N ASN A 29 1.53 -26.78 27.43
CA ASN A 29 2.47 -26.49 28.51
C ASN A 29 3.83 -27.14 28.21
N ASP A 30 4.82 -26.36 27.77
CA ASP A 30 6.23 -26.66 28.02
C ASP A 30 6.80 -25.58 28.96
N GLY A 31 7.49 -26.04 30.01
CA GLY A 31 7.92 -25.22 31.14
C GLY A 31 9.12 -24.32 30.84
N THR A 32 9.00 -23.44 29.86
CA THR A 32 10.01 -22.41 29.56
C THR A 32 9.43 -21.03 29.87
N THR A 33 9.94 -20.36 30.90
CA THR A 33 9.59 -18.98 31.25
C THR A 33 9.84 -18.04 30.06
N ARG A 34 8.77 -17.62 29.37
CA ARG A 34 8.81 -16.64 28.28
C ARG A 34 8.68 -15.23 28.84
N HIS A 35 9.38 -14.27 28.22
CA HIS A 35 9.34 -12.83 28.51
C HIS A 35 7.98 -12.15 28.15
N ASP A 36 6.87 -12.89 28.15
CA ASP A 36 5.58 -12.46 27.59
C ASP A 36 4.57 -11.98 28.67
N GLU A 37 5.04 -11.42 29.79
CA GLU A 37 4.16 -10.95 30.87
C GLU A 37 3.76 -9.47 30.68
N TYR A 38 3.13 -9.16 29.55
CA TYR A 38 2.26 -7.99 29.45
C TYR A 38 0.81 -8.50 29.35
N PRO A 39 -0.09 -8.13 30.28
CA PRO A 39 -1.48 -8.54 30.18
C PRO A 39 -2.07 -7.98 28.90
N ARG A 40 -2.34 -8.86 27.92
CA ARG A 40 -3.02 -8.50 26.69
C ARG A 40 -4.49 -8.25 27.01
N VAL A 41 -4.81 -7.00 27.32
CA VAL A 41 -6.20 -6.55 27.43
C VAL A 41 -6.84 -6.65 26.04
N PRO A 42 -7.96 -7.37 25.87
CA PRO A 42 -8.67 -7.38 24.59
C PRO A 42 -9.12 -5.96 24.28
N VAL A 43 -8.58 -5.37 23.21
CA VAL A 43 -9.00 -4.04 22.76
C VAL A 43 -10.12 -4.22 21.74
N PRO A 44 -11.31 -3.64 21.97
CA PRO A 44 -12.38 -3.68 20.99
C PRO A 44 -11.91 -3.09 19.65
N VAL A 45 -12.10 -3.84 18.55
CA VAL A 45 -11.79 -3.40 17.19
C VAL A 45 -13.09 -3.00 16.51
N ASP A 46 -13.18 -1.75 16.05
CA ASP A 46 -14.28 -1.30 15.20
C ASP A 46 -13.97 -1.61 13.72
N PHE A 47 -14.62 -2.64 13.19
CA PHE A 47 -14.45 -3.04 11.81
C PHE A 47 -15.14 -2.11 10.81
N PHE A 48 -15.91 -1.12 11.27
CA PHE A 48 -16.52 -0.11 10.39
C PHE A 48 -15.64 1.11 10.16
N SER A 49 -14.56 1.25 10.93
CA SER A 49 -13.59 2.35 10.91
C SER A 49 -12.18 1.87 10.58
N CYS A 50 -12.04 0.89 9.68
CA CYS A 50 -10.74 0.34 9.28
C CYS A 50 -10.07 1.21 8.22
N PHE A 51 -8.74 1.36 8.31
CA PHE A 51 -7.93 2.05 7.32
C PHE A 51 -6.91 1.08 6.71
N LEU A 52 -6.56 1.31 5.45
CA LEU A 52 -5.45 0.60 4.80
C LEU A 52 -4.25 1.53 4.77
N ALA A 53 -3.15 1.16 5.42
CA ALA A 53 -1.94 1.97 5.45
C ALA A 53 -0.81 1.19 4.78
N SER A 54 -0.07 1.86 3.91
CA SER A 54 0.97 1.21 3.11
C SER A 54 2.03 2.19 2.66
N ASP A 55 3.25 1.71 2.45
CA ASP A 55 4.39 2.47 2.00
C ASP A 55 5.00 1.89 0.70
N SER A 56 5.55 2.76 -0.13
CA SER A 56 6.40 2.37 -1.27
C SER A 56 5.72 1.34 -2.19
N ALA A 57 6.36 0.19 -2.44
CA ALA A 57 5.82 -0.91 -3.25
C ALA A 57 4.48 -1.46 -2.74
N SER A 58 4.27 -1.47 -1.42
CA SER A 58 2.99 -1.94 -0.86
C SER A 58 1.84 -0.97 -1.14
N GLY A 59 2.14 0.30 -1.44
CA GLY A 59 1.16 1.30 -1.86
C GLY A 59 0.44 0.95 -3.17
N ASN A 60 1.16 0.38 -4.14
CA ASN A 60 0.57 -0.12 -5.38
C ASN A 60 -0.41 -1.26 -5.12
N ILE A 61 -0.02 -2.21 -4.26
CA ILE A 61 -0.87 -3.33 -3.89
C ILE A 61 -2.11 -2.84 -3.13
N ALA A 62 -1.91 -1.94 -2.17
CA ALA A 62 -2.98 -1.35 -1.37
C ALA A 62 -4.01 -0.62 -2.24
N HIS A 63 -3.56 0.11 -3.27
CA HIS A 63 -4.43 0.72 -4.25
C HIS A 63 -5.31 -0.31 -4.98
N HIS A 64 -4.70 -1.37 -5.54
CA HIS A 64 -5.45 -2.43 -6.23
C HIS A 64 -6.41 -3.18 -5.31
N MET A 65 -5.99 -3.43 -4.06
CA MET A 65 -6.85 -4.05 -3.04
C MET A 65 -8.05 -3.16 -2.71
N ALA A 66 -7.83 -1.85 -2.52
CA ALA A 66 -8.90 -0.91 -2.20
C ALA A 66 -9.92 -0.77 -3.35
N GLN A 67 -9.46 -0.75 -4.61
CA GLN A 67 -10.35 -0.80 -5.78
C GLN A 67 -11.15 -2.11 -5.81
N HIS A 68 -10.47 -3.25 -5.66
CA HIS A 68 -11.13 -4.55 -5.68
C HIS A 68 -12.19 -4.66 -4.58
N TRP A 69 -11.85 -4.22 -3.36
CA TRP A 69 -12.79 -4.17 -2.24
C TRP A 69 -14.01 -3.29 -2.53
N SER A 70 -13.80 -2.12 -3.14
CA SER A 70 -14.88 -1.18 -3.50
C SER A 70 -15.78 -1.70 -4.61
N SER A 71 -15.23 -2.54 -5.51
CA SER A 71 -15.98 -3.19 -6.58
C SER A 71 -16.84 -4.38 -6.12
N MET A 72 -16.57 -4.92 -4.92
CA MET A 72 -17.38 -6.00 -4.37
C MET A 72 -18.77 -5.49 -3.96
N SER A 73 -19.81 -6.08 -4.54
CA SER A 73 -21.21 -5.68 -4.29
C SER A 73 -21.58 -5.73 -2.80
N PRO A 74 -22.29 -4.71 -2.27
CA PRO A 74 -22.80 -4.68 -0.89
C PRO A 74 -23.83 -5.77 -0.57
N ASN A 75 -24.29 -6.53 -1.58
CA ASN A 75 -25.22 -7.66 -1.42
C ASN A 75 -24.58 -8.98 -0.95
N ARG A 76 -23.25 -9.01 -0.70
CA ARG A 76 -22.68 -10.07 0.13
C ARG A 76 -23.07 -9.73 1.57
N GLY A 77 -24.22 -10.25 2.02
CA GLY A 77 -24.93 -9.90 3.26
C GLY A 77 -24.19 -10.18 4.59
N ASN A 78 -22.87 -10.03 4.62
CA ASN A 78 -22.02 -10.21 5.77
C ASN A 78 -20.69 -9.42 5.64
N ASN A 79 -20.70 -8.20 5.10
CA ASN A 79 -19.52 -7.34 5.15
C ASN A 79 -19.32 -6.86 6.59
N THR A 80 -18.63 -7.69 7.38
CA THR A 80 -18.22 -7.40 8.75
C THR A 80 -17.13 -6.34 8.81
N LEU A 81 -16.56 -5.92 7.66
CA LEU A 81 -15.49 -4.94 7.55
C LEU A 81 -15.82 -3.87 6.50
N ARG A 82 -15.64 -2.60 6.89
CA ARG A 82 -15.71 -1.43 6.01
C ARG A 82 -14.36 -0.73 6.00
N LEU A 83 -13.83 -0.52 4.81
CA LEU A 83 -12.66 0.31 4.60
C LEU A 83 -13.10 1.79 4.60
N ALA A 84 -12.79 2.50 5.68
CA ALA A 84 -13.11 3.91 5.86
C ALA A 84 -12.19 4.84 5.06
N GLY A 85 -10.95 4.42 4.82
CA GLY A 85 -9.98 5.19 4.06
C GLY A 85 -8.68 4.43 3.80
N ALA A 86 -7.79 5.03 3.01
CA ALA A 86 -6.43 4.53 2.80
C ALA A 86 -5.38 5.63 3.02
N ILE A 87 -4.24 5.28 3.60
CA ILE A 87 -3.07 6.13 3.82
C ILE A 87 -1.91 5.53 3.04
N LEU A 88 -1.49 6.23 1.98
CA LEU A 88 -0.52 5.73 1.03
C LEU A 88 0.73 6.61 1.06
N ILE A 89 1.84 6.06 1.53
CA ILE A 89 3.09 6.79 1.74
C ILE A 89 4.04 6.49 0.58
N GLN A 90 4.40 7.52 -0.20
CA GLN A 90 5.43 7.47 -1.23
C GLN A 90 5.28 6.29 -2.21
N LEU A 91 4.12 6.19 -2.86
CA LEU A 91 3.75 5.01 -3.66
C LEU A 91 4.75 4.67 -4.78
N LEU A 92 5.02 3.39 -4.95
CA LEU A 92 5.73 2.94 -6.14
C LEU A 92 4.75 2.75 -7.29
N PHE A 93 4.64 3.73 -8.18
CA PHE A 93 3.97 3.58 -9.47
C PHE A 93 4.97 3.64 -10.62
N SER A 94 4.77 2.80 -11.63
CA SER A 94 5.50 2.87 -12.87
C SER A 94 4.86 3.87 -13.84
N ARG A 95 5.63 4.22 -14.85
CA ARG A 95 5.30 5.07 -16.00
C ARG A 95 6.50 5.06 -16.95
N GLU A 96 6.25 4.96 -18.25
CA GLU A 96 7.32 5.09 -19.26
C GLU A 96 7.85 6.52 -19.39
N GLU A 97 6.96 7.53 -19.35
CA GLU A 97 7.39 8.92 -19.45
C GLU A 97 8.28 9.32 -18.27
N GLN A 98 9.49 9.78 -18.61
CA GLN A 98 10.41 10.36 -17.66
C GLN A 98 9.92 11.74 -17.21
N MET A 99 9.93 11.97 -15.89
CA MET A 99 9.43 13.20 -15.25
C MET A 99 10.58 14.08 -14.73
N ALA A 100 10.28 15.33 -14.37
CA ALA A 100 11.30 16.28 -13.92
C ALA A 100 11.96 15.80 -12.62
N ALA A 101 11.16 15.31 -11.67
CA ALA A 101 11.66 14.75 -10.41
C ALA A 101 12.55 13.52 -10.61
N ASP A 102 12.24 12.68 -11.61
CA ASP A 102 13.05 11.49 -11.93
C ASP A 102 14.52 11.92 -12.17
N LEU A 103 14.72 13.03 -12.88
CA LEU A 103 16.05 13.57 -13.22
C LEU A 103 16.67 14.38 -12.08
N GLU A 104 15.91 15.31 -11.50
CA GLU A 104 16.42 16.24 -10.48
C GLU A 104 16.80 15.53 -9.17
N LEU A 105 16.09 14.45 -8.84
CA LEU A 105 16.25 13.74 -7.57
C LEU A 105 16.87 12.35 -7.72
N ALA A 106 17.29 11.96 -8.93
CA ALA A 106 17.86 10.64 -9.24
C ALA A 106 18.95 10.17 -8.26
N ASN A 107 19.74 11.12 -7.74
CA ASN A 107 20.88 10.87 -6.86
C ASN A 107 20.70 11.48 -5.46
N VAL A 108 19.50 11.97 -5.13
CA VAL A 108 19.23 12.63 -3.84
C VAL A 108 18.79 11.61 -2.78
N CYS A 109 17.98 10.62 -3.17
CA CYS A 109 17.53 9.55 -2.28
C CYS A 109 18.47 8.34 -2.38
N SER A 110 19.25 8.06 -1.32
CA SER A 110 20.20 6.94 -1.32
C SER A 110 19.53 5.56 -1.28
N SER A 111 18.28 5.48 -0.83
CA SER A 111 17.52 4.22 -0.70
C SER A 111 16.69 3.87 -1.94
N LEU A 112 16.50 4.80 -2.89
CA LEU A 112 15.65 4.60 -4.05
C LEU A 112 16.31 5.20 -5.30
N THR A 113 16.76 4.34 -6.21
CA THR A 113 17.29 4.75 -7.52
C THR A 113 16.32 4.34 -8.64
N LEU A 114 16.30 5.09 -9.74
CA LEU A 114 15.46 4.74 -10.90
C LEU A 114 15.82 3.38 -11.50
N GLU A 115 17.12 3.01 -11.48
CA GLU A 115 17.57 1.68 -11.92
C GLU A 115 17.04 0.57 -10.99
N GLY A 116 17.02 0.81 -9.67
CA GLY A 116 16.43 -0.12 -8.72
C GLY A 116 14.93 -0.30 -8.95
N VAL A 117 14.23 0.80 -9.26
CA VAL A 117 12.81 0.78 -9.61
C VAL A 117 12.56 0.02 -10.92
N ASP A 118 13.38 0.25 -11.95
CA ASP A 118 13.32 -0.50 -13.22
C ASP A 118 13.47 -2.00 -13.00
N TYR A 119 14.47 -2.37 -12.22
CA TYR A 119 14.72 -3.77 -11.89
C TYR A 119 13.52 -4.40 -11.19
N CYS A 120 12.95 -3.73 -10.18
CA CYS A 120 11.77 -4.23 -9.47
C CYS A 120 10.58 -4.46 -10.40
N TRP A 121 10.30 -3.52 -11.31
CA TRP A 121 9.18 -3.67 -12.24
C TRP A 121 9.41 -4.77 -13.27
N ARG A 122 10.62 -4.92 -13.79
CA ARG A 122 10.95 -6.02 -14.71
C ARG A 122 10.79 -7.40 -14.09
N GLU A 123 11.12 -7.55 -12.81
CA GLU A 123 10.94 -8.82 -12.09
C GLU A 123 9.47 -9.08 -11.72
N PHE A 124 8.71 -8.02 -11.42
CA PHE A 124 7.30 -8.15 -11.05
C PHE A 124 6.36 -8.36 -12.24
N LEU A 125 6.66 -7.74 -13.38
CA LEU A 125 5.76 -7.73 -14.54
C LEU A 125 5.96 -8.95 -15.46
N PRO A 126 4.91 -9.36 -16.21
CA PRO A 126 5.04 -10.40 -17.22
C PRO A 126 6.11 -10.06 -18.26
N LYS A 127 6.77 -11.08 -18.81
CA LYS A 127 7.78 -10.88 -19.86
C LYS A 127 7.18 -10.13 -21.06
N GLY A 128 7.81 -9.03 -21.46
CA GLY A 128 7.36 -8.18 -22.55
C GLY A 128 6.31 -7.13 -22.17
N ALA A 129 5.90 -7.08 -20.90
CA ALA A 129 5.11 -5.97 -20.38
C ALA A 129 5.96 -4.70 -20.29
N THR A 130 5.32 -3.56 -20.56
CA THR A 130 5.93 -2.25 -20.44
C THR A 130 5.70 -1.66 -19.05
N TRP A 131 6.35 -0.53 -18.77
CA TRP A 131 6.09 0.24 -17.55
C TRP A 131 4.67 0.82 -17.50
N ASP A 132 3.89 0.76 -18.57
CA ASP A 132 2.47 1.14 -18.58
C ASP A 132 1.53 -0.05 -18.35
N HIS A 133 2.06 -1.20 -17.93
CA HIS A 133 1.24 -2.35 -17.57
C HIS A 133 0.29 -1.99 -16.41
N VAL A 134 -0.96 -2.44 -16.48
CA VAL A 134 -2.06 -2.10 -15.53
C VAL A 134 -1.76 -2.45 -14.08
N ALA A 135 -0.87 -3.42 -13.84
CA ALA A 135 -0.44 -3.77 -12.49
C ALA A 135 0.46 -2.69 -11.86
N ALA A 136 1.20 -1.94 -12.67
CA ALA A 136 2.24 -1.03 -12.22
C ALA A 136 1.88 0.46 -12.45
N CYS A 137 1.14 0.77 -13.52
CA CYS A 137 0.69 2.12 -13.87
C CYS A 137 -0.83 2.26 -13.73
N VAL A 138 -1.29 3.15 -12.85
CA VAL A 138 -2.71 3.34 -12.52
C VAL A 138 -3.48 4.15 -13.57
N ARG A 139 -2.79 4.94 -14.41
CA ARG A 139 -3.46 5.77 -15.45
C ARG A 139 -4.18 4.94 -16.52
N CYS A 140 -3.92 3.65 -16.61
CA CYS A 140 -4.41 2.80 -17.70
C CYS A 140 -5.84 2.26 -17.50
N ARG A 141 -6.52 2.57 -16.38
CA ARG A 141 -7.96 2.37 -16.22
C ARG A 141 -8.61 3.53 -15.46
N TYR A 142 -9.78 3.95 -15.92
CA TYR A 142 -10.71 4.69 -15.06
C TYR A 142 -10.97 3.86 -13.81
N LEU A 143 -11.02 4.50 -12.64
CA LEU A 143 -11.47 3.87 -11.40
C LEU A 143 -12.91 3.39 -11.62
N GLU A 144 -13.10 2.10 -11.94
CA GLU A 144 -14.42 1.51 -12.24
C GLU A 144 -15.38 1.59 -11.04
N SER A 145 -14.83 1.83 -9.84
CA SER A 145 -15.54 2.11 -8.61
C SER A 145 -14.90 3.30 -7.90
N SER A 146 -15.69 4.05 -7.12
CA SER A 146 -15.14 5.09 -6.25
C SER A 146 -14.31 4.40 -5.16
N PRO A 147 -12.97 4.55 -5.12
CA PRO A 147 -12.18 4.04 -4.02
C PRO A 147 -12.64 4.73 -2.71
N PRO A 148 -12.32 4.16 -1.54
CA PRO A 148 -12.48 4.88 -0.28
C PRO A 148 -11.66 6.17 -0.32
N PRO A 149 -11.98 7.18 0.50
CA PRO A 149 -11.14 8.36 0.65
C PRO A 149 -9.65 7.99 0.89
N VAL A 150 -8.74 8.66 0.18
CA VAL A 150 -7.30 8.35 0.21
C VAL A 150 -6.51 9.57 0.67
N MET A 151 -5.61 9.38 1.62
CA MET A 151 -4.53 10.31 1.94
C MET A 151 -3.24 9.83 1.28
N VAL A 152 -2.59 10.70 0.51
CA VAL A 152 -1.30 10.42 -0.13
C VAL A 152 -0.22 11.27 0.53
N VAL A 153 0.83 10.62 1.04
CA VAL A 153 1.99 11.30 1.63
C VAL A 153 3.12 11.29 0.62
N ILE A 154 3.55 12.47 0.17
CA ILE A 154 4.56 12.65 -0.87
C ILE A 154 5.85 13.17 -0.24
N GLY A 155 6.95 12.45 -0.43
CA GLY A 155 8.28 12.87 0.02
C GLY A 155 8.85 13.94 -0.90
N GLY A 156 9.32 15.07 -0.35
CA GLY A 156 9.88 16.16 -1.16
C GLY A 156 11.16 15.81 -1.93
N PHE A 157 11.92 14.83 -1.43
CA PHE A 157 13.14 14.29 -2.03
C PHE A 157 12.93 12.93 -2.70
N ASP A 158 11.68 12.52 -2.91
CA ASP A 158 11.37 11.27 -3.60
C ASP A 158 11.49 11.49 -5.12
N PRO A 159 12.33 10.72 -5.84
CA PRO A 159 12.41 10.81 -7.30
C PRO A 159 11.09 10.51 -8.00
N LEU A 160 10.19 9.75 -7.37
CA LEU A 160 8.89 9.40 -7.91
C LEU A 160 7.77 10.40 -7.54
N LYS A 161 8.09 11.52 -6.87
CA LYS A 161 7.07 12.47 -6.38
C LYS A 161 6.08 12.94 -7.44
N ASP A 162 6.54 13.16 -8.68
CA ASP A 162 5.68 13.62 -9.77
C ASP A 162 4.65 12.55 -10.15
N ARG A 163 4.99 11.27 -9.98
CA ARG A 163 4.08 10.13 -10.18
C ARG A 163 3.03 10.08 -9.08
N HIS A 164 3.39 10.45 -7.85
CA HIS A 164 2.44 10.57 -6.74
C HIS A 164 1.45 11.72 -6.96
N VAL A 165 1.93 12.88 -7.41
CA VAL A 165 1.07 14.04 -7.75
C VAL A 165 0.07 13.66 -8.82
N ASN A 166 0.54 13.04 -9.92
CA ASN A 166 -0.34 12.54 -10.96
C ASN A 166 -1.40 11.57 -10.43
N TYR A 167 -1.04 10.69 -9.49
CA TYR A 167 -2.00 9.77 -8.90
C TYR A 167 -3.08 10.52 -8.09
N VAL A 168 -2.70 11.55 -7.33
CA VAL A 168 -3.65 12.40 -6.60
C VAL A 168 -4.64 13.08 -7.56
N GLU A 169 -4.18 13.53 -8.73
CA GLU A 169 -5.05 14.14 -9.75
C GLU A 169 -6.08 13.16 -10.35
N LEU A 170 -5.82 11.85 -10.30
CA LEU A 170 -6.77 10.82 -10.75
C LEU A 170 -7.83 10.49 -9.69
N LEU A 171 -7.56 10.80 -8.42
CA LEU A 171 -8.50 10.51 -7.34
C LEU A 171 -9.71 11.43 -7.44
N PRO A 172 -10.92 10.94 -7.10
CA PRO A 172 -12.08 11.80 -7.04
C PRO A 172 -11.83 12.91 -6.01
N HIS A 173 -12.21 14.16 -6.35
CA HIS A 173 -12.12 15.28 -5.41
C HIS A 173 -13.10 15.05 -4.25
N HIS A 174 -12.59 14.52 -3.14
CA HIS A 174 -13.29 14.48 -1.87
C HIS A 174 -12.81 15.63 -0.97
N LEU A 175 -13.69 16.10 -0.08
CA LEU A 175 -13.36 17.11 0.91
C LEU A 175 -12.13 16.65 1.73
N PRO A 176 -11.25 17.59 2.16
CA PRO A 176 -10.13 17.24 3.03
C PRO A 176 -10.64 16.59 4.31
N TRP A 177 -9.83 15.69 4.88
CA TRP A 177 -10.09 15.12 6.19
C TRP A 177 -10.01 16.23 7.24
N ASP A 178 -11.12 16.53 7.91
CA ASP A 178 -11.11 17.37 9.11
C ASP A 178 -10.52 16.52 10.26
N PHE A 179 -9.29 16.82 10.65
CA PHE A 179 -8.61 16.21 11.80
C PHE A 179 -8.92 16.94 13.10
#